data_AF-A0A539EL57-F1
#
_entry.id   AF-A0A539EL57-F1
#
_cell.length_a   1.000
_cell.length_b   1.000
_cell.length_c   1.000
_cell.angle_alpha   90.00
_cell.angle_beta   90.00
_cell.angle_gamma   90.00
#
_symmetry.space_group_name_H-M   'P 1'
#
loop_
_entity.id
_entity.type
_entity.pdbx_description
1 polymer ?
#
loop_
_entity_poly.entity_id
_entity_poly.type
_entity_poly.pdbx_seq_one_letter_code
_entity_poly.pdbx_strand_id
1 'polypeptide(L)'
;MTDTRATSADATLYASVQTLRIEPGFRALLANEKVSAREDYLRAFDRGAEHVRTGAYALSGLAHGSDILILRATNRLEDLHAATSLVSEAGLGRHLTPTSVTLGTLSEPPGPAGRFAVIVPLAEAPPASAVPAGARLALLDGRGLSSVPFTAVLEGDDALMGRRFLAAGPKAA
;
A
#
# COMPACT_ATOMS: atom_id res chain seq x y z
N MET A 1 -7.57 -39.27 22.56
CA MET A 1 -6.83 -38.02 22.83
C MET A 1 -7.41 -36.97 21.91
N THR A 2 -8.32 -36.18 22.47
CA THR A 2 -9.10 -35.17 21.76
C THR A 2 -8.19 -34.00 21.46
N ASP A 3 -7.86 -33.87 20.18
CA ASP A 3 -7.10 -32.77 19.62
C ASP A 3 -7.91 -31.49 19.86
N THR A 4 -7.50 -30.72 20.87
CA THR A 4 -8.10 -29.41 21.15
C THR A 4 -7.58 -28.50 20.05
N ARG A 5 -8.27 -28.48 18.91
CA ARG A 5 -8.13 -27.41 17.93
C ARG A 5 -8.43 -26.11 18.67
N ALA A 6 -7.37 -25.42 19.06
CA ALA A 6 -7.45 -24.02 19.43
C ALA A 6 -8.28 -23.33 18.36
N THR A 7 -9.39 -22.75 18.79
CA THR A 7 -10.23 -21.86 18.01
C THR A 7 -9.31 -20.88 17.28
N SER A 8 -9.43 -20.83 15.96
CA SER A 8 -8.51 -20.14 15.05
C SER A 8 -8.17 -18.74 15.56
N ALA A 9 -6.89 -18.48 15.84
CA ALA A 9 -6.40 -17.12 15.80
C ALA A 9 -6.78 -16.54 14.44
N ASP A 10 -7.57 -15.46 14.41
CA ASP A 10 -7.79 -14.68 13.20
C ASP A 10 -6.44 -14.50 12.51
N ALA A 11 -6.32 -15.02 11.29
CA ALA A 11 -5.06 -15.00 10.57
C ALA A 11 -4.65 -13.53 10.40
N THR A 12 -3.63 -13.10 11.14
CA THR A 12 -3.15 -11.72 11.13
C THR A 12 -2.82 -11.32 9.70
N LEU A 13 -3.49 -10.27 9.21
CA LEU A 13 -3.23 -9.76 7.87
C LEU A 13 -2.15 -8.69 7.94
N TYR A 14 -0.95 -9.00 7.45
CA TYR A 14 0.12 -8.03 7.28
C TYR A 14 -0.15 -7.18 6.04
N ALA A 15 0.13 -5.89 6.14
CA ALA A 15 0.01 -4.97 5.03
C ALA A 15 1.17 -3.98 4.97
N SER A 16 1.54 -3.61 3.75
CA SER A 16 2.51 -2.55 3.49
C SER A 16 1.95 -1.50 2.55
N VAL A 17 2.28 -0.26 2.84
CA VAL A 17 1.99 0.92 2.02
C VAL A 17 3.32 1.53 1.64
N GLN A 18 3.61 1.60 0.34
CA GLN A 18 4.88 2.09 -0.18
C GLN A 18 4.64 3.16 -1.22
N THR A 19 5.30 4.31 -1.08
CA THR A 19 5.40 5.27 -2.17
C THR A 19 6.76 5.17 -2.82
N LEU A 20 6.78 5.24 -4.15
CA LEU A 20 7.98 5.08 -4.96
C LEU A 20 8.14 6.29 -5.87
N ARG A 21 9.39 6.67 -6.13
CA ARG A 21 9.77 7.71 -7.09
C ARG A 21 10.55 7.08 -8.23
N ILE A 22 10.24 7.50 -9.45
CA ILE A 22 11.01 7.09 -10.62
C ILE A 22 12.30 7.92 -10.66
N GLU A 23 13.44 7.24 -10.62
CA GLU A 23 14.74 7.89 -10.70
C GLU A 23 14.95 8.56 -12.06
N PRO A 24 15.67 9.71 -12.11
CA PRO A 24 15.98 10.38 -13.37
C PRO A 24 16.70 9.48 -14.39
N GLY A 25 17.51 8.52 -13.92
CA GLY A 25 18.22 7.57 -14.77
C GLY A 25 17.30 6.77 -15.70
N PHE A 26 16.10 6.39 -15.23
CA PHE A 26 15.11 5.72 -16.08
C PHE A 26 14.67 6.59 -17.25
N ARG A 27 14.57 7.91 -17.04
CA ARG A 27 14.16 8.86 -18.09
C ARG A 27 15.23 9.02 -19.17
N ALA A 28 16.49 8.75 -18.85
CA ALA A 28 17.61 8.81 -19.79
C ALA A 28 17.73 7.55 -20.68
N LEU A 29 17.07 6.45 -20.31
CA LEU A 29 17.06 5.22 -21.11
C LEU A 29 16.45 5.43 -22.51
N LEU A 30 16.91 4.62 -23.46
CA LEU A 30 16.34 4.54 -24.80
C LEU A 30 14.91 4.01 -24.75
N ALA A 31 14.11 4.30 -25.79
CA ALA A 31 12.69 3.93 -25.82
C ALA A 31 12.48 2.41 -25.72
N ASN A 32 13.29 1.62 -26.43
CA ASN A 32 13.26 0.15 -26.37
C ASN A 32 13.64 -0.39 -24.98
N GLU A 33 14.64 0.22 -24.33
CA GLU A 33 15.05 -0.15 -22.97
C GLU A 33 13.92 0.12 -21.96
N LYS A 34 13.24 1.26 -22.08
CA LYS A 34 12.08 1.59 -21.24
C LYS A 34 10.94 0.59 -21.40
N VAL A 35 10.64 0.16 -22.63
CA VAL A 35 9.60 -0.85 -22.91
C VAL A 35 9.99 -2.18 -22.26
N SER A 36 11.21 -2.66 -22.50
CA SER A 36 11.69 -3.92 -21.92
C SER A 36 11.70 -3.89 -20.38
N ALA A 37 12.17 -2.80 -19.79
CA ALA A 37 12.18 -2.61 -18.34
C ALA A 37 10.77 -2.56 -17.74
N ARG A 38 9.81 -1.94 -18.44
CA ARG A 38 8.40 -1.94 -18.01
C ARG A 38 7.79 -3.33 -18.06
N GLU A 39 8.01 -4.08 -19.14
CA GLU A 39 7.48 -5.44 -19.30
C GLU A 39 8.07 -6.42 -18.29
N ASP A 40 9.37 -6.31 -18.02
CA ASP A 40 10.04 -7.09 -16.99
C ASP A 40 9.48 -6.81 -15.59
N TYR A 41 9.29 -5.52 -15.28
CA TYR A 41 8.66 -5.11 -14.02
C TYR A 41 7.22 -5.60 -13.88
N LEU A 42 6.40 -5.48 -14.92
CA LEU A 42 5.00 -5.94 -14.88
C LEU A 42 4.92 -7.45 -14.69
N ARG A 43 5.77 -8.23 -15.35
CA ARG A 43 5.85 -9.68 -15.13
C ARG A 43 6.24 -10.03 -13.69
N ALA A 44 7.21 -9.32 -13.12
CA ALA A 44 7.59 -9.48 -11.72
C ALA A 44 6.47 -9.07 -10.76
N PHE A 45 5.75 -8.01 -11.09
CA PHE A 45 4.62 -7.49 -10.31
C PHE A 45 3.45 -8.49 -10.28
N ASP A 46 3.09 -9.05 -11.43
CA ASP A 46 2.03 -10.06 -11.55
C ASP A 46 2.38 -11.34 -10.77
N ARG A 47 3.63 -11.81 -10.87
CA ARG A 47 4.14 -12.95 -10.09
C ARG A 47 4.11 -12.68 -8.59
N GLY A 48 4.50 -11.48 -8.16
CA GLY A 48 4.43 -11.08 -6.75
C GLY A 48 3.00 -11.02 -6.23
N ALA A 49 2.02 -10.76 -7.09
CA ALA A 49 0.61 -10.68 -6.73
C ALA A 49 -0.06 -12.06 -6.55
N GLU A 50 0.59 -13.17 -6.92
CA GLU A 50 0.05 -14.53 -6.76
C GLU A 50 -0.22 -14.89 -5.28
N HIS A 51 0.58 -14.35 -4.36
CA HIS A 51 0.50 -14.60 -2.91
C HIS A 51 0.17 -13.35 -2.09
N VAL A 52 0.04 -12.19 -2.75
CA VAL A 52 -0.15 -10.89 -2.10
C VAL A 52 -1.21 -10.10 -2.83
N ARG A 53 -2.25 -9.67 -2.12
CA ARG A 53 -3.23 -8.73 -2.69
C ARG A 53 -2.55 -7.39 -2.89
N THR A 54 -2.56 -6.89 -4.11
CA THR A 54 -1.83 -5.68 -4.47
C THR A 54 -2.76 -4.66 -5.13
N GLY A 55 -2.72 -3.42 -4.64
CA GLY A 55 -3.30 -2.23 -5.28
C GLY A 55 -2.17 -1.27 -5.67
N ALA A 56 -2.33 -0.57 -6.79
CA ALA A 56 -1.36 0.41 -7.26
C ALA A 56 -2.05 1.67 -7.80
N TYR A 57 -1.49 2.84 -7.50
CA TYR A 57 -2.03 4.14 -7.90
C TYR A 57 -0.92 5.01 -8.48
N ALA A 58 -1.25 5.79 -9.50
CA ALA A 58 -0.38 6.83 -10.01
C ALA A 58 -0.47 8.06 -9.10
N LEU A 59 0.69 8.56 -8.68
CA LEU A 59 0.84 9.79 -7.88
C LEU A 59 1.50 10.93 -8.66
N SER A 60 2.05 10.66 -9.85
CA SER A 60 2.72 11.68 -10.67
C SER A 60 1.79 12.87 -10.94
N GLY A 61 2.22 14.05 -10.52
CA GLY A 61 1.44 15.30 -10.64
C GLY A 61 0.44 15.56 -9.49
N LEU A 62 0.27 14.62 -8.56
CA LEU A 62 -0.64 14.73 -7.42
C LEU A 62 0.09 14.82 -6.08
N ALA A 63 1.16 14.06 -5.90
CA ALA A 63 1.97 14.07 -4.67
C ALA A 63 3.41 14.48 -4.99
N HIS A 64 3.90 15.52 -4.31
CA HIS A 64 5.28 15.95 -4.51
C HIS A 64 6.25 14.86 -4.01
N GLY A 65 7.22 14.50 -4.86
CA GLY A 65 8.28 13.56 -4.49
C GLY A 65 7.95 12.09 -4.68
N SER A 66 6.73 11.72 -5.08
CA SER A 66 6.32 10.33 -5.32
C SER A 66 5.56 10.19 -6.64
N ASP A 67 5.81 9.10 -7.35
CA ASP A 67 5.20 8.79 -8.65
C ASP A 67 4.21 7.64 -8.58
N ILE A 68 4.43 6.69 -7.66
CA ILE A 68 3.64 5.46 -7.54
C ILE A 68 3.32 5.23 -6.07
N LEU A 69 2.10 4.77 -5.80
CA LEU A 69 1.71 4.16 -4.54
C LEU A 69 1.43 2.67 -4.76
N ILE A 70 1.96 1.82 -3.87
CA ILE A 70 1.66 0.39 -3.82
C ILE A 70 1.10 0.07 -2.43
N LEU A 71 -0.07 -0.57 -2.39
CA LEU A 71 -0.65 -1.19 -1.20
C LEU A 71 -0.59 -2.71 -1.38
N ARG A 72 -0.04 -3.43 -0.40
CA ARG A 72 0.05 -4.89 -0.40
C ARG A 72 -0.49 -5.47 0.88
N ALA A 73 -1.18 -6.60 0.81
CA ALA A 73 -1.67 -7.32 1.99
C ALA A 73 -1.64 -8.85 1.81
N THR A 74 -1.28 -9.56 2.88
CA THR A 74 -1.19 -11.03 2.93
C THR A 74 -1.18 -11.52 4.39
N ASN A 75 -1.50 -12.78 4.62
CA ASN A 75 -1.43 -13.41 5.94
C ASN A 75 -0.01 -13.88 6.31
N ARG A 76 0.97 -13.69 5.41
CA ARG A 76 2.37 -14.12 5.59
C ARG A 76 3.33 -12.97 5.31
N LEU A 77 4.04 -12.51 6.34
CA LEU A 77 4.96 -11.37 6.21
C LEU A 77 6.08 -11.65 5.21
N GLU A 78 6.53 -12.89 5.11
CA GLU A 78 7.53 -13.35 4.15
C GLU A 78 7.10 -13.15 2.70
N ASP A 79 5.80 -13.24 2.40
CA ASP A 79 5.26 -13.04 1.06
C ASP A 79 5.31 -11.54 0.68
N LEU A 80 5.11 -10.63 1.64
CA LEU A 80 5.32 -9.18 1.41
C LEU A 80 6.78 -8.89 1.04
N HIS A 81 7.71 -9.48 1.78
CA HIS A 81 9.14 -9.30 1.51
C HIS A 81 9.51 -9.86 0.14
N ALA A 82 9.14 -11.12 -0.14
CA ALA A 82 9.42 -11.77 -1.42
C ALA A 82 8.85 -10.98 -2.61
N ALA A 83 7.59 -10.54 -2.53
CA ALA A 83 6.97 -9.73 -3.59
C ALA A 83 7.67 -8.39 -3.77
N THR A 84 8.15 -7.76 -2.69
CA THR A 84 8.86 -6.48 -2.74
C THR A 84 10.25 -6.63 -3.35
N SER A 85 11.03 -7.62 -2.91
CA SER A 85 12.36 -7.90 -3.45
C SER A 85 12.28 -8.23 -4.94
N LEU A 86 11.34 -9.11 -5.32
CA LEU A 86 11.13 -9.50 -6.71
C LEU A 86 10.88 -8.31 -7.65
N VAL A 87 10.02 -7.37 -7.25
CA VAL A 87 9.76 -6.19 -8.10
C VAL A 87 10.90 -5.19 -8.09
N SER A 88 11.61 -5.04 -6.97
CA SER A 88 12.70 -4.05 -6.84
C SER A 88 13.91 -4.39 -7.72
N GLU A 89 14.10 -5.67 -8.03
CA GLU A 89 15.21 -6.15 -8.84
C GLU A 89 14.87 -6.31 -10.32
N ALA A 90 13.62 -6.05 -10.73
CA ALA A 90 13.13 -6.29 -12.09
C ALA A 90 12.94 -4.98 -12.87
N GLY A 91 13.52 -4.90 -14.07
CA GLY A 91 13.34 -3.80 -15.03
C GLY A 91 13.22 -2.40 -14.40
N LEU A 92 12.04 -1.78 -14.53
CA LEU A 92 11.72 -0.46 -13.96
C LEU A 92 12.00 -0.38 -12.45
N GLY A 93 11.81 -1.44 -11.70
CA GLY A 93 11.99 -1.49 -10.25
C GLY A 93 13.41 -1.13 -9.80
N ARG A 94 14.43 -1.42 -10.62
CA ARG A 94 15.82 -0.99 -10.36
C ARG A 94 16.01 0.53 -10.41
N HIS A 95 15.02 1.25 -10.91
CA HIS A 95 14.96 2.70 -11.00
C HIS A 95 13.82 3.30 -10.16
N LEU A 96 13.28 2.54 -9.20
CA LEU A 96 12.29 3.02 -8.26
C LEU A 96 12.95 3.18 -6.88
N THR A 97 12.97 4.40 -6.37
CA THR A 97 13.42 4.66 -5.00
C THR A 97 12.20 4.72 -4.08
N PRO A 98 12.15 3.93 -2.99
CA PRO A 98 11.14 4.10 -1.95
C PRO A 98 11.28 5.47 -1.29
N THR A 99 10.17 6.21 -1.21
CA THR A 99 10.11 7.52 -0.54
C THR A 99 9.38 7.47 0.79
N SER A 100 8.49 6.49 0.97
CA SER A 100 7.92 6.12 2.25
C SER A 100 7.61 4.63 2.25
N VAL A 101 7.73 4.01 3.43
CA VAL A 101 7.36 2.61 3.66
C VAL A 101 6.68 2.53 5.02
N THR A 102 5.42 2.11 5.02
CA THR A 102 4.69 1.77 6.24
C THR A 102 4.38 0.28 6.22
N LEU A 103 4.65 -0.39 7.34
CA LEU A 103 4.26 -1.77 7.59
C LEU A 103 3.29 -1.79 8.77
N GLY A 104 2.27 -2.64 8.70
CA GLY A 104 1.33 -2.81 9.79
C GLY A 104 0.47 -4.04 9.61
N THR A 105 -0.55 -4.14 10.44
CA THR A 105 -1.59 -5.16 10.35
C THR A 105 -2.95 -4.54 10.03
N LEU A 106 -3.79 -5.29 9.32
CA LEU A 106 -5.16 -4.93 9.00
C LEU A 106 -6.13 -5.90 9.68
N SER A 107 -7.29 -5.40 10.07
CA SER A 107 -8.39 -6.24 10.58
C SER A 107 -9.10 -7.01 9.46
N GLU A 108 -9.12 -6.43 8.26
CA GLU A 108 -9.82 -6.99 7.10
C GLU A 108 -8.99 -6.83 5.83
N PRO A 109 -9.13 -7.75 4.86
CA PRO A 109 -8.49 -7.60 3.56
C PRO A 109 -8.94 -6.33 2.83
N PRO A 110 -8.01 -5.63 2.14
CA PRO A 110 -8.40 -4.51 1.31
C PRO A 110 -9.36 -4.98 0.21
N GLY A 111 -10.41 -4.19 -0.02
CA GLY A 111 -11.36 -4.40 -1.11
C GLY A 111 -10.78 -4.02 -2.48
N PRO A 112 -11.59 -4.03 -3.55
CA PRO A 112 -11.15 -3.63 -4.89
C PRO A 112 -10.74 -2.15 -4.92
N ALA A 113 -9.66 -1.82 -5.63
CA ALA A 113 -9.12 -0.47 -5.67
C ALA A 113 -10.15 0.57 -6.11
N GLY A 114 -10.29 1.66 -5.34
CA GLY A 114 -11.11 2.82 -5.73
C GLY A 114 -10.45 3.67 -6.82
N ARG A 115 -11.18 4.62 -7.42
CA ARG A 115 -10.61 5.55 -8.40
C ARG A 115 -9.52 6.44 -7.78
N PHE A 116 -9.72 6.86 -6.53
CA PHE A 116 -8.78 7.64 -5.75
C PHE A 116 -8.38 6.88 -4.49
N ALA A 117 -7.13 7.07 -4.07
CA ALA A 117 -6.63 6.65 -2.78
C ALA A 117 -6.01 7.85 -2.05
N VAL A 118 -6.32 8.01 -0.76
CA VAL A 118 -5.72 9.01 0.11
C VAL A 118 -5.12 8.32 1.32
N ILE A 119 -3.84 8.59 1.59
CA ILE A 119 -3.13 8.07 2.75
C ILE A 119 -3.03 9.14 3.80
N VAL A 120 -3.42 8.81 5.03
CA VAL A 120 -3.35 9.71 6.17
C VAL A 120 -2.62 8.99 7.30
N PRO A 121 -1.41 9.43 7.69
CA PRO A 121 -0.79 8.97 8.92
C PRO A 121 -1.56 9.53 10.12
N LEU A 122 -1.79 8.71 11.14
CA LEU A 122 -2.63 9.02 12.28
C LEU A 122 -1.93 8.65 13.59
N ALA A 123 -2.11 9.49 14.60
CA ALA A 123 -1.58 9.24 15.95
C ALA A 123 -2.45 8.24 16.73
N GLU A 124 -3.75 8.21 16.42
CA GLU A 124 -4.77 7.41 17.11
C GLU A 124 -5.70 6.75 16.07
N ALA A 125 -6.33 5.63 16.42
CA ALA A 125 -7.31 4.99 15.55
C ALA A 125 -8.53 5.93 15.35
N PRO A 126 -8.97 6.17 14.11
CA PRO A 126 -10.10 7.04 13.83
C PRO A 126 -11.42 6.38 14.29
N PRO A 127 -12.41 7.17 14.73
CA PRO A 127 -13.76 6.63 14.94
C PRO A 127 -14.37 6.22 13.59
N ALA A 128 -15.19 5.15 13.58
CA ALA A 128 -15.85 4.68 12.36
C ALA A 128 -16.71 5.76 11.69
N SER A 129 -17.28 6.68 12.48
CA SER A 129 -18.06 7.83 12.00
C SER A 129 -17.25 8.86 11.20
N ALA A 130 -15.91 8.80 11.23
CA ALA A 130 -15.07 9.70 10.45
C ALA A 130 -14.98 9.30 8.98
N VAL A 131 -15.30 8.05 8.62
CA VAL A 131 -15.20 7.56 7.23
C VAL A 131 -16.30 8.23 6.38
N PRO A 132 -15.94 9.01 5.34
CA PRO A 132 -16.92 9.66 4.49
C PRO A 132 -17.80 8.64 3.77
N ALA A 133 -19.07 8.99 3.52
CA ALA A 133 -19.97 8.15 2.74
C ALA A 133 -19.38 7.83 1.35
N GLY A 134 -19.40 6.56 0.97
CA GLY A 134 -18.83 6.10 -0.30
C GLY A 134 -17.31 5.89 -0.28
N ALA A 135 -16.62 6.22 0.81
CA ALA A 135 -15.22 5.85 1.01
C ALA A 135 -15.12 4.52 1.77
N ARG A 136 -14.11 3.72 1.42
CA ARG A 136 -13.66 2.57 2.20
C ARG A 136 -12.41 2.97 2.98
N LEU A 137 -12.32 2.52 4.22
CA LEU A 137 -11.12 2.68 5.05
C LEU A 137 -10.43 1.32 5.20
N ALA A 138 -9.16 1.25 4.82
CA ALA A 138 -8.22 0.24 5.32
C ALA A 138 -7.32 0.92 6.36
N LEU A 139 -7.46 0.53 7.63
CA LEU A 139 -6.68 1.09 8.74
C LEU A 139 -5.55 0.15 9.11
N LEU A 140 -4.32 0.53 8.76
CA LEU A 140 -3.13 -0.21 9.15
C LEU A 140 -2.74 0.18 10.58
N ASP A 141 -2.62 -0.82 11.46
CA ASP A 141 -1.99 -0.69 12.77
C ASP A 141 -0.48 -0.96 12.64
N GLY A 142 0.31 0.11 12.73
CA GLY A 142 1.77 0.08 12.58
C GLY A 142 2.51 0.01 13.91
N ARG A 143 1.83 -0.08 15.05
CA ARG A 143 2.48 -0.06 16.37
C ARG A 143 3.45 -1.24 16.50
N GLY A 144 4.73 -0.94 16.70
CA GLY A 144 5.81 -1.93 16.76
C GLY A 144 6.35 -2.40 15.39
N LEU A 145 5.76 -1.94 14.28
CA LEU A 145 6.15 -2.30 12.91
C LEU A 145 6.55 -1.11 12.04
N SER A 146 6.10 0.10 12.39
CA SER A 146 6.37 1.35 11.66
C SER A 146 6.59 2.53 12.63
N SER A 147 7.08 3.64 12.11
CA SER A 147 7.26 4.90 12.85
C SER A 147 5.93 5.62 13.11
N VAL A 148 4.87 5.31 12.34
CA VAL A 148 3.54 5.87 12.51
C VAL A 148 2.61 4.83 13.16
N PRO A 149 1.90 5.16 14.25
CA PRO A 149 1.02 4.21 14.93
C PRO A 149 -0.10 3.67 14.05
N PHE A 150 -0.74 4.54 13.27
CA PHE A 150 -1.84 4.17 12.40
C PHE A 150 -1.68 4.81 11.02
N THR A 151 -2.02 4.10 9.97
CA THR A 151 -2.10 4.67 8.62
C THR A 151 -3.46 4.33 8.02
N ALA A 152 -4.27 5.37 7.80
CA ALA A 152 -5.53 5.24 7.10
C ALA A 152 -5.30 5.31 5.59
N VAL A 153 -5.77 4.29 4.88
CA VAL A 153 -5.89 4.30 3.41
C VAL A 153 -7.37 4.42 3.08
N LEU A 154 -7.77 5.59 2.61
CA LEU A 154 -9.12 5.88 2.16
C LEU A 154 -9.21 5.68 0.67
N GLU A 155 -10.19 4.91 0.21
CA GLU A 155 -10.41 4.64 -1.20
C GLU A 155 -11.84 4.93 -1.62
N GLY A 156 -12.02 5.53 -2.79
CA GLY A 156 -13.36 5.87 -3.30
C GLY A 156 -13.30 6.73 -4.56
N ASP A 157 -14.48 7.21 -4.98
CA ASP A 157 -14.62 8.04 -6.19
C ASP A 157 -14.60 9.55 -5.91
N ASP A 158 -14.56 9.93 -4.63
CA ASP A 158 -14.47 11.32 -4.19
C ASP A 158 -13.02 11.72 -3.86
N ALA A 159 -12.43 12.57 -4.68
CA ALA A 159 -11.08 13.10 -4.45
C ALA A 159 -10.95 13.95 -3.18
N LEU A 160 -12.06 14.45 -2.61
CA LEU A 160 -12.05 15.27 -1.39
C LEU A 160 -12.27 14.46 -0.10
N MET A 161 -12.35 13.13 -0.18
CA MET A 161 -12.64 12.27 0.97
C MET A 161 -11.62 12.45 2.11
N GLY A 162 -10.33 12.64 1.82
CA GLY A 162 -9.31 12.87 2.84
C GLY A 162 -9.55 14.13 3.66
N ARG A 163 -9.99 15.22 3.02
CA ARG A 163 -10.32 16.47 3.72
C ARG A 163 -11.51 16.28 4.65
N ARG A 164 -12.54 15.56 4.19
CA ARG A 164 -13.76 15.28 4.97
C ARG A 164 -13.46 14.36 6.14
N PHE A 165 -12.62 13.34 5.91
CA PHE A 165 -12.15 12.43 6.94
C PHE A 165 -11.44 13.18 8.06
N LEU A 166 -10.47 14.04 7.74
CA LEU A 166 -9.76 14.85 8.75
C LEU A 166 -10.68 15.85 9.47
N ALA A 167 -11.63 16.46 8.76
CA ALA A 167 -12.60 17.37 9.37
C ALA A 167 -13.52 16.68 10.40
N ALA A 168 -13.67 15.35 10.33
CA ALA A 168 -14.48 14.57 11.27
C ALA A 168 -13.75 14.23 12.60
N GLY A 169 -12.52 14.71 12.80
CA GLY A 169 -11.81 14.60 14.08
C GLY A 169 -10.59 13.66 14.20
N PRO A 170 -10.21 12.78 13.24
CA PRO A 170 -8.95 12.05 13.30
C PRO A 170 -7.74 12.99 13.44
N LYS A 171 -6.83 12.66 14.35
CA LYS A 171 -5.58 13.42 14.54
C LYS A 171 -4.49 12.87 13.62
N ALA A 172 -4.10 13.68 12.64
CA ALA A 172 -2.92 13.39 11.83
C ALA A 172 -1.66 13.33 12.70
N ALA A 173 -0.76 12.40 12.39
CA ALA A 173 0.55 12.28 13.02
C ALA A 173 1.60 13.17 12.34
#